data_AF-A0A1V5SH11-F1
#
_entry.id   AF-A0A1V5SH11-F1
#
_cell.length_a   1.000
_cell.length_b   1.000
_cell.length_c   1.000
_cell.angle_alpha   90.00
_cell.angle_beta   90.00
_cell.angle_gamma   90.00
#
_symmetry.space_group_name_H-M   'P 1'
#
loop_
_entity.id
_entity.type
_entity.pdbx_description
1 polymer ?
#
loop_
_entity_poly.entity_id
_entity_poly.type
_entity_poly.pdbx_seq_one_letter_code
_entity_poly.pdbx_strand_id
1 'polypeptide(L)'
;MGNYRFICSHCGKSFESPASEVKECPFCFWSSSVKREDELAVEKKRLSRTAGGKTGIGSYNPLYFAFKVLLALALVGSVGYFGYLGYRQWDQNQKKTGSFFSVQGEKGETSKAERLVPDTVAPELSSQERDLLLREVSLPERAVASEAEKIILAREVKFKTGWSDQLPSPAWSLAQYEQMIAEQERFYKITLPRSYKKKLTGLFENKYLAGVGAFAKGDLLATRDLFIESLLFPPYSTNVQKHRGVALTMLKPFITDTLSKIGALNQMVADQNRRQQGKEIEAEYGSLFALIQEGRWEEAILKLDQLQLVATQMQSLTQERPAMPPYPSVVGMIDQDIQRSLAALSTPGVSSTTDLLHVREDLAQKKDVLVDLSDEAYNKAIAIYQEGMTFVREGKYKDAFRVLSTIRGPETLRNQAQTKLAILAKVVSLPESSETRSRDV
;
A
#
# COMPACT_ATOMS: atom_id res chain seq x y z
N MET A 1 57.12 18.08 4.97
CA MET A 1 55.67 17.78 5.08
C MET A 1 55.06 18.87 5.93
N GLY A 2 54.12 19.64 5.39
CA GLY A 2 53.56 20.81 6.09
C GLY A 2 52.50 20.38 7.10
N ASN A 3 52.60 20.87 8.34
CA ASN A 3 51.55 20.72 9.34
C ASN A 3 50.45 21.76 9.10
N TYR A 4 49.19 21.34 9.14
CA TYR A 4 48.04 22.24 9.06
C TYR A 4 47.57 22.62 10.47
N ARG A 5 47.25 23.90 10.67
CA ARG A 5 46.78 24.43 11.95
C ARG A 5 45.26 24.53 11.96
N PHE A 6 44.65 23.89 12.96
CA PHE A 6 43.20 23.83 13.14
C PHE A 6 42.82 24.50 14.45
N ILE A 7 41.64 25.12 14.48
CA ILE A 7 41.04 25.67 15.69
C ILE A 7 39.67 25.05 15.92
N CYS A 8 39.40 24.67 17.16
CA CYS A 8 38.10 24.16 17.55
C CYS A 8 37.19 25.32 17.98
N SER A 9 36.08 25.54 17.27
CA SER A 9 35.07 26.55 17.62
C SER A 9 34.29 26.22 18.89
N HIS A 10 34.33 24.96 19.34
CA HIS A 10 33.67 24.50 20.57
C HIS A 10 34.49 24.78 21.83
N CYS A 11 35.80 24.50 21.83
CA CYS A 11 36.66 24.70 23.00
C CYS A 11 37.70 25.82 22.87
N GLY A 12 37.80 26.46 21.69
CA GLY A 12 38.72 27.57 21.42
C GLY A 12 40.20 27.19 21.31
N LYS A 13 40.55 25.91 21.46
CA LYS A 13 41.95 25.44 21.39
C LYS A 13 42.39 25.20 19.95
N SER A 14 43.62 25.60 19.63
CA SER A 14 44.27 25.29 18.36
C SER A 14 45.24 24.11 18.49
N PHE A 15 45.39 23.35 17.41
CA PHE A 15 46.31 22.20 17.32
C PHE A 15 46.79 22.00 15.89
N GLU A 16 47.90 21.28 15.75
CA GLU A 16 48.52 20.96 14.47
C GLU A 16 48.29 19.49 14.11
N SER A 17 48.02 19.23 12.83
CA SER A 17 47.88 17.88 12.32
C SER A 17 48.55 17.77 10.95
N PRO A 18 49.23 16.63 10.65
CA PRO A 18 49.76 16.36 9.31
C PRO A 18 48.65 16.05 8.29
N ALA A 19 47.42 15.76 8.74
CA ALA A 19 46.28 15.50 7.87
C ALA A 19 45.63 16.82 7.42
N SER A 20 45.30 16.92 6.13
CA SER A 20 44.65 18.09 5.52
C SER A 20 43.21 18.31 6.01
N GLU A 21 42.59 17.26 6.54
CA GLU A 21 41.25 17.27 7.12
C GLU A 21 41.26 16.51 8.45
N VAL A 22 40.75 17.15 9.50
CA VAL A 22 40.61 16.53 10.83
C VAL A 22 39.14 16.57 11.22
N LYS A 23 38.55 15.37 11.34
CA LYS A 23 37.12 15.19 11.62
C LYS A 23 36.75 15.39 13.09
N GLU A 24 37.71 15.53 14.00
CA GLU A 24 37.43 15.54 15.44
C GLU A 24 38.49 16.31 16.23
N CYS A 25 38.07 17.14 17.20
CA CYS A 25 39.02 17.86 18.04
C CYS A 25 39.69 16.92 19.06
N PRO A 26 41.02 16.82 19.14
CA PRO A 26 41.70 15.93 20.08
C PRO A 26 41.54 16.33 21.55
N PHE A 27 41.01 17.54 21.83
CA PHE A 27 40.83 18.04 23.18
C PHE A 27 39.39 17.95 23.70
N CYS A 28 38.39 17.87 22.81
CA CYS A 28 36.98 17.84 23.21
C CYS A 28 36.13 16.84 22.41
N PHE A 29 36.76 16.07 21.51
CA PHE A 29 36.16 14.95 20.77
C PHE A 29 34.91 15.34 19.96
N TRP A 30 34.80 16.63 19.62
CA TRP A 30 33.67 17.18 18.88
C TRP A 30 33.96 17.17 17.38
N SER A 31 33.08 16.55 16.60
CA SER A 31 33.35 16.24 15.20
C SER A 31 32.93 17.32 14.19
N SER A 32 32.06 18.26 14.58
CA SER A 32 31.55 19.32 13.71
C SER A 32 32.13 20.71 13.96
N SER A 33 33.20 20.82 14.77
CA SER A 33 33.67 22.10 15.32
C SER A 33 35.14 22.40 15.03
N VAL A 34 35.81 21.58 14.21
CA VAL A 34 37.20 21.82 13.81
C VAL A 34 37.20 22.54 12.47
N LYS A 35 37.77 23.75 12.42
CA LYS A 35 37.97 24.51 11.18
C LYS A 35 39.45 24.82 11.02
N ARG A 36 39.93 24.81 9.77
CA ARG A 36 41.31 25.18 9.45
C ARG A 36 41.47 26.70 9.53
N GLU A 37 42.55 27.19 10.13
CA GLU A 37 42.69 28.62 10.44
C GLU A 37 42.81 29.52 9.19
N ASP A 38 43.33 28.97 8.09
CA ASP A 38 43.43 29.62 6.78
C ASP A 38 42.05 29.81 6.11
N GLU A 39 41.12 28.87 6.27
CA GLU A 39 39.75 28.99 5.76
C GLU A 39 38.94 30.04 6.52
N LEU A 40 39.15 30.16 7.83
CA LEU A 40 38.53 31.18 8.67
C LEU A 40 38.99 32.60 8.32
N ALA A 41 40.24 32.77 7.89
CA ALA A 41 40.77 34.05 7.43
C ALA A 41 40.13 34.51 6.11
N VAL A 42 39.81 33.56 5.21
CA VAL A 42 39.12 33.83 3.93
C VAL A 42 37.63 34.12 4.15
N GLU A 43 36.97 33.40 5.06
CA GLU A 43 35.55 33.56 5.40
C GLU A 43 35.26 34.94 6.06
N LYS A 44 36.14 35.40 6.98
CA LYS A 44 36.06 36.75 7.57
C LYS A 44 36.22 37.87 6.54
N LYS A 45 37.01 37.65 5.49
CA LYS A 45 37.20 38.59 4.37
C LYS A 45 35.98 38.67 3.44
N ARG A 46 35.14 37.62 3.40
CA ARG A 46 33.88 37.60 2.63
C ARG A 46 32.71 38.24 3.38
N LEU A 47 32.58 37.99 4.69
CA LEU A 47 31.48 38.51 5.52
C LEU A 47 31.50 40.04 5.68
N SER A 48 32.67 40.66 5.63
CA SER A 48 32.82 42.13 5.64
C SER A 48 32.37 42.80 4.32
N ARG A 49 32.16 42.04 3.24
CA ARG A 49 31.66 42.54 1.95
C ARG A 49 30.13 42.47 1.79
N THR A 50 29.41 41.76 2.68
CA THR A 50 27.97 41.47 2.53
C THR A 50 27.08 42.23 3.51
N ALA A 51 27.64 43.01 4.44
CA ALA A 51 26.89 43.78 5.45
C ALA A 51 26.26 45.09 4.91
N GLY A 52 25.98 45.19 3.61
CA GLY A 52 25.36 46.34 2.97
C GLY A 52 24.18 45.93 2.09
N GLY A 53 23.02 45.64 2.68
CA GLY A 53 21.80 45.34 1.94
C GLY A 53 20.57 45.34 2.84
N LYS A 54 19.74 46.38 2.74
CA LYS A 54 18.48 46.55 3.48
C LYS A 54 17.42 45.53 3.01
N THR A 55 16.70 44.94 3.96
CA THR A 55 15.57 44.04 3.78
C THR A 55 14.30 44.76 3.30
N GLY A 56 13.68 44.29 2.20
CA GLY A 56 12.36 44.71 1.73
C GLY A 56 11.29 43.64 1.97
N ILE A 57 10.17 44.03 2.59
CA ILE A 57 8.98 43.20 2.86
C ILE A 57 8.06 43.24 1.62
N GLY A 58 7.66 42.07 1.12
CA GLY A 58 6.85 41.91 -0.09
C GLY A 58 5.37 42.29 0.09
N SER A 59 4.84 43.02 -0.89
CA SER A 59 3.45 43.50 -0.99
C SER A 59 2.50 42.45 -1.57
N TYR A 60 1.28 42.36 -1.02
CA TYR A 60 0.22 41.42 -1.39
C TYR A 60 -0.73 42.07 -2.42
N ASN A 61 -0.92 41.47 -3.60
CA ASN A 61 -1.72 42.05 -4.69
C ASN A 61 -3.08 41.31 -4.86
N PRO A 62 -4.22 41.92 -4.47
CA PRO A 62 -5.53 41.26 -4.39
C PRO A 62 -6.12 40.83 -5.74
N LEU A 63 -5.70 41.48 -6.85
CA LEU A 63 -6.15 41.15 -8.20
C LEU A 63 -5.68 39.76 -8.67
N TYR A 64 -4.51 39.32 -8.21
CA TYR A 64 -3.97 38.00 -8.54
C TYR A 64 -4.74 36.87 -7.83
N PHE A 65 -5.21 37.13 -6.61
CA PHE A 65 -6.02 36.17 -5.85
C PHE A 65 -7.42 36.02 -6.45
N ALA A 66 -8.05 37.13 -6.85
CA ALA A 66 -9.35 37.12 -7.51
C ALA A 66 -9.34 36.33 -8.84
N PHE A 67 -8.27 36.47 -9.63
CA PHE A 67 -8.11 35.71 -10.88
C PHE A 67 -7.95 34.20 -10.63
N LYS A 68 -7.21 33.78 -9.60
CA LYS A 68 -7.07 32.36 -9.23
C LYS A 68 -8.39 31.74 -8.77
N VAL A 69 -9.20 32.49 -8.01
CA VAL A 69 -10.51 32.00 -7.54
C VAL A 69 -11.49 31.84 -8.70
N LEU A 70 -11.52 32.79 -9.65
CA LEU A 70 -12.35 32.68 -10.85
C LEU A 70 -11.95 31.50 -11.75
N LEU A 71 -10.64 31.24 -11.89
CA LEU A 71 -10.13 30.12 -12.68
C LEU A 71 -10.46 28.76 -12.01
N ALA A 72 -10.43 28.70 -10.68
CA ALA A 72 -10.86 27.51 -9.93
C ALA A 72 -12.37 27.25 -10.08
N LEU A 73 -13.21 28.30 -10.02
CA LEU A 73 -14.65 28.17 -10.23
C LEU A 73 -15.00 27.74 -11.67
N ALA A 74 -14.26 28.24 -12.67
CA ALA A 74 -14.43 27.81 -14.06
C ALA A 74 -14.06 26.33 -14.28
N LEU A 75 -13.04 25.83 -13.59
CA LEU A 75 -12.64 24.41 -13.63
C LEU A 75 -13.66 23.49 -12.94
N VAL A 76 -14.21 23.91 -11.79
CA VAL A 76 -15.24 23.12 -11.10
C VAL A 76 -16.54 23.10 -11.92
N GLY A 77 -16.90 24.23 -12.53
CA GLY A 77 -18.05 24.33 -13.44
C GLY A 77 -17.93 23.46 -14.69
N SER A 78 -16.73 23.37 -15.28
CA SER A 78 -16.51 22.53 -16.47
C SER A 78 -16.54 21.04 -16.14
N VAL A 79 -15.95 20.60 -15.02
CA VAL A 79 -16.02 19.20 -14.57
C VAL A 79 -17.47 18.78 -14.27
N GLY A 80 -18.27 19.66 -13.65
CA GLY A 80 -19.69 19.40 -13.44
C GLY A 80 -20.50 19.30 -14.74
N TYR A 81 -20.25 20.19 -15.70
CA TYR A 81 -20.95 20.20 -16.99
C TYR A 81 -20.60 18.99 -17.87
N PHE A 82 -19.32 18.60 -17.93
CA PHE A 82 -18.89 17.39 -18.65
C PHE A 82 -19.30 16.10 -17.94
N GLY A 83 -19.32 16.07 -16.61
CA GLY A 83 -19.87 14.96 -15.83
C GLY A 83 -21.37 14.75 -16.08
N TYR A 84 -22.14 15.85 -16.17
CA TYR A 84 -23.56 15.79 -16.48
C TYR A 84 -23.85 15.33 -17.92
N LEU A 85 -23.06 15.79 -18.91
CA LEU A 85 -23.15 15.29 -20.29
C LEU A 85 -22.77 13.80 -20.40
N GLY A 86 -21.73 13.36 -19.69
CA GLY A 86 -21.31 11.96 -19.63
C GLY A 86 -22.38 11.05 -19.00
N TYR A 87 -23.02 11.50 -17.91
CA TYR A 87 -24.11 10.78 -17.27
C TYR A 87 -25.34 10.63 -18.19
N ARG A 88 -25.68 11.69 -18.94
CA ARG A 88 -26.81 11.66 -19.88
C ARG A 88 -26.57 10.73 -21.09
N GLN A 89 -25.32 10.59 -21.51
CA GLN A 89 -24.93 9.70 -22.61
C GLN A 89 -24.81 8.23 -22.16
N TRP A 90 -24.44 7.99 -20.89
CA TRP A 90 -24.49 6.67 -20.26
C TRP A 90 -25.94 6.17 -20.13
N ASP A 91 -26.85 7.01 -19.61
CA ASP A 91 -28.27 6.65 -19.41
C ASP A 91 -29.01 6.41 -20.74
N GLN A 92 -28.58 7.08 -21.83
CA GLN A 92 -29.12 6.81 -23.18
C GLN A 92 -28.54 5.54 -23.83
N ASN A 93 -27.33 5.12 -23.49
CA ASN A 93 -26.73 3.89 -24.00
C ASN A 93 -27.24 2.62 -23.29
N GLN A 94 -27.67 2.70 -22.02
CA GLN A 94 -28.34 1.58 -21.36
C GLN A 94 -29.76 1.29 -21.90
N LYS A 95 -30.39 2.26 -22.58
CA LYS A 95 -31.69 2.06 -23.24
C LYS A 95 -31.59 1.61 -24.71
N LYS A 96 -30.38 1.40 -25.25
CA LYS A 96 -30.15 1.07 -26.67
C LYS A 96 -29.21 -0.12 -26.96
N THR A 97 -28.87 -0.95 -25.97
CA THR A 97 -28.26 -2.26 -26.22
C THR A 97 -29.31 -3.36 -26.31
N GLY A 98 -30.23 -3.19 -27.27
CA GLY A 98 -31.10 -4.22 -27.81
C GLY A 98 -30.92 -4.26 -29.33
N SER A 99 -29.69 -4.53 -29.78
CA SER A 99 -29.37 -4.70 -31.20
C SER A 99 -29.21 -6.18 -31.48
N PHE A 100 -30.32 -6.79 -31.94
CA PHE A 100 -30.33 -8.07 -32.61
C PHE A 100 -29.33 -8.03 -33.78
N PHE A 101 -28.28 -8.84 -33.70
CA PHE A 101 -27.63 -9.31 -34.92
C PHE A 101 -28.57 -10.32 -35.60
N SER A 102 -29.49 -9.79 -36.41
CA SER A 102 -30.18 -10.57 -37.43
C SER A 102 -29.15 -10.92 -38.50
N VAL A 103 -28.64 -12.15 -38.47
CA VAL A 103 -27.96 -12.75 -39.61
C VAL A 103 -29.00 -12.83 -40.73
N GLN A 104 -28.86 -11.91 -41.68
CA GLN A 104 -29.65 -11.83 -42.90
C GLN A 104 -29.30 -13.04 -43.76
N GLY A 105 -30.11 -14.09 -43.64
CA GLY A 105 -30.06 -15.23 -44.53
C GLY A 105 -30.47 -14.79 -45.94
N GLU A 106 -29.49 -14.76 -46.84
CA GLU A 106 -29.72 -14.70 -48.27
C GLU A 106 -30.52 -15.94 -48.70
N LYS A 107 -31.78 -15.72 -49.11
CA LYS A 107 -32.54 -16.67 -49.92
C LYS A 107 -32.17 -16.43 -51.38
N GLY A 108 -31.36 -17.34 -51.93
CA GLY A 108 -31.22 -17.59 -53.36
C GLY A 108 -31.67 -19.02 -53.66
N GLU A 109 -32.51 -19.16 -54.68
CA GLU A 109 -33.37 -20.29 -54.98
C GLU A 109 -32.70 -21.57 -55.54
N THR A 110 -33.34 -22.70 -55.20
CA THR A 110 -33.64 -23.89 -56.02
C THR A 110 -32.61 -24.98 -56.33
N SER A 111 -33.09 -26.21 -56.07
CA SER A 111 -32.66 -27.54 -56.55
C SER A 111 -31.34 -28.04 -55.95
N LYS A 112 -31.27 -29.17 -55.25
CA LYS A 112 -31.87 -30.49 -55.52
C LYS A 112 -32.15 -31.21 -54.21
N ALA A 113 -33.15 -32.08 -54.22
CA ALA A 113 -33.27 -33.14 -53.23
C ALA A 113 -32.04 -34.06 -53.34
N GLU A 114 -31.01 -33.76 -52.55
CA GLU A 114 -29.88 -34.66 -52.35
C GLU A 114 -30.28 -35.66 -51.28
N ARG A 115 -30.27 -36.93 -51.68
CA ARG A 115 -30.64 -38.09 -50.88
C ARG A 115 -29.93 -38.03 -49.53
N LEU A 116 -30.67 -38.32 -48.46
CA LEU A 116 -30.15 -38.87 -47.22
C LEU A 116 -29.28 -40.08 -47.57
N VAL A 117 -27.98 -39.86 -47.69
CA VAL A 117 -26.98 -40.91 -47.57
C VAL A 117 -26.65 -40.96 -46.08
N PRO A 118 -26.93 -42.07 -45.38
CA PRO A 118 -26.36 -42.25 -44.06
C PRO A 118 -24.84 -42.33 -44.25
N ASP A 119 -24.10 -41.38 -43.68
CA ASP A 119 -22.65 -41.49 -43.52
C ASP A 119 -22.37 -42.66 -42.55
N THR A 120 -22.42 -43.88 -43.09
CA THR A 120 -21.57 -45.00 -42.68
C THR A 120 -20.22 -44.71 -43.33
N VAL A 121 -19.15 -44.40 -42.60
CA VAL A 121 -18.55 -45.18 -41.52
C VAL A 121 -17.95 -44.22 -40.50
N ALA A 122 -18.63 -44.05 -39.36
CA ALA A 122 -17.98 -43.54 -38.16
C ALA A 122 -16.95 -44.61 -37.70
N PRO A 123 -15.81 -44.23 -37.11
CA PRO A 123 -15.03 -45.20 -36.34
C PRO A 123 -15.99 -45.85 -35.33
N GLU A 124 -15.89 -47.16 -35.16
CA GLU A 124 -16.64 -47.85 -34.12
C GLU A 124 -16.13 -47.34 -32.76
N LEU A 125 -16.69 -46.21 -32.32
CA LEU A 125 -16.70 -45.80 -30.94
C LEU A 125 -17.10 -47.03 -30.15
N SER A 126 -16.29 -47.40 -29.17
CA SER A 126 -16.65 -48.49 -28.26
C SER A 126 -18.01 -48.18 -27.63
N SER A 127 -18.76 -49.21 -27.24
CA SER A 127 -20.04 -49.03 -26.56
C SER A 127 -19.93 -48.08 -25.37
N GLN A 128 -18.81 -48.16 -24.63
CA GLN A 128 -18.49 -47.25 -23.53
C GLN A 128 -18.29 -45.79 -23.97
N GLU A 129 -17.64 -45.53 -25.10
CA GLU A 129 -17.45 -44.17 -25.62
C GLU A 129 -18.75 -43.57 -26.17
N ARG A 130 -19.61 -44.38 -26.80
CA ARG A 130 -20.96 -43.94 -27.21
C ARG A 130 -21.82 -43.59 -26.01
N ASP A 131 -21.81 -44.43 -24.98
CA ASP A 131 -22.56 -44.18 -23.74
C ASP A 131 -22.06 -42.91 -23.05
N LEU A 132 -20.74 -42.70 -22.96
CA LEU A 132 -20.16 -41.47 -22.40
C LEU A 132 -20.47 -40.22 -23.24
N LEU A 133 -20.51 -40.36 -24.56
CA LEU A 133 -20.82 -39.27 -25.48
C LEU A 133 -22.30 -38.86 -25.37
N LEU A 134 -23.22 -39.82 -25.25
CA LEU A 134 -24.66 -39.59 -25.16
C LEU A 134 -25.17 -39.31 -23.74
N ARG A 135 -24.39 -39.65 -22.70
CA ARG A 135 -24.78 -39.41 -21.30
C ARG A 135 -25.11 -37.94 -21.06
N GLU A 136 -26.36 -37.68 -20.72
CA GLU A 136 -26.82 -36.39 -20.23
C GLU A 136 -26.47 -36.24 -18.75
N VAL A 137 -26.06 -35.03 -18.37
CA VAL A 137 -25.64 -34.72 -17.01
C VAL A 137 -26.76 -33.95 -16.34
N SER A 138 -27.11 -34.34 -15.11
CA SER A 138 -27.98 -33.53 -14.26
C SER A 138 -27.24 -32.25 -13.87
N LEU A 139 -27.63 -31.14 -14.49
CA LEU A 139 -27.08 -29.83 -14.17
C LEU A 139 -27.90 -29.25 -13.01
N PRO A 140 -27.26 -28.84 -11.90
CA PRO A 140 -27.97 -28.18 -10.81
C PRO A 140 -28.57 -26.85 -11.29
N GLU A 141 -29.60 -26.39 -10.58
CA GLU A 141 -30.31 -25.14 -10.92
C GLU A 141 -29.42 -23.89 -10.74
N ARG A 142 -28.39 -23.99 -9.89
CA ARG A 142 -27.35 -22.97 -9.71
C ARG A 142 -25.96 -23.59 -9.75
N ALA A 143 -24.98 -22.80 -10.14
CA ALA A 143 -23.58 -23.21 -10.14
C ALA A 143 -23.13 -23.59 -8.72
N VAL A 144 -22.50 -24.76 -8.61
CA VAL A 144 -21.89 -25.25 -7.36
C VAL A 144 -20.39 -25.40 -7.61
N ALA A 145 -19.59 -24.77 -6.76
CA ALA A 145 -18.14 -24.86 -6.82
C ALA A 145 -17.65 -26.32 -6.68
N SER A 146 -16.72 -26.71 -7.55
CA SER A 146 -15.97 -27.96 -7.45
C SER A 146 -15.11 -27.98 -6.17
N GLU A 147 -14.62 -29.15 -5.76
CA GLU A 147 -13.68 -29.22 -4.62
C GLU A 147 -12.39 -28.43 -4.87
N ALA A 148 -11.89 -28.39 -6.11
CA ALA A 148 -10.71 -27.60 -6.44
C ALA A 148 -11.01 -26.09 -6.43
N GLU A 149 -12.17 -25.67 -6.93
CA GLU A 149 -12.65 -24.28 -6.86
C GLU A 149 -12.84 -23.86 -5.40
N LYS A 150 -13.42 -24.71 -4.55
CA LYS A 150 -13.55 -24.46 -3.10
C LYS A 150 -12.20 -24.25 -2.42
N ILE A 151 -11.16 -25.00 -2.79
CA ILE A 151 -9.81 -24.80 -2.24
C ILE A 151 -9.28 -23.40 -2.58
N ILE A 152 -9.46 -22.94 -3.83
CA ILE A 152 -9.05 -21.59 -4.25
C ILE A 152 -9.87 -20.53 -3.51
N LEU A 153 -11.18 -20.72 -3.41
CA LEU A 153 -12.11 -19.81 -2.77
C LEU A 153 -11.93 -19.74 -1.25
N ALA A 154 -11.48 -20.81 -0.60
CA ALA A 154 -11.21 -20.86 0.84
C ALA A 154 -9.81 -20.39 1.24
N ARG A 155 -8.88 -20.16 0.30
CA ARG A 155 -7.53 -19.71 0.62
C ARG A 155 -7.55 -18.32 1.28
N GLU A 156 -6.93 -18.20 2.44
CA GLU A 156 -6.74 -16.93 3.16
C GLU A 156 -5.29 -16.46 3.08
N VAL A 157 -5.11 -15.16 2.86
CA VAL A 157 -3.81 -14.50 2.88
C VAL A 157 -3.66 -13.69 4.17
N LYS A 158 -2.51 -13.84 4.84
CA LYS A 158 -2.17 -13.01 6.01
C LYS A 158 -1.71 -11.63 5.57
N PHE A 159 -2.34 -10.58 6.10
CA PHE A 159 -1.90 -9.20 5.92
C PHE A 159 -0.55 -9.00 6.61
N LYS A 160 0.47 -8.60 5.85
CA LYS A 160 1.76 -8.21 6.41
C LYS A 160 1.77 -6.69 6.58
N THR A 161 1.94 -6.23 7.81
CA THR A 161 2.08 -4.80 8.12
C THR A 161 3.49 -4.50 8.60
N GLY A 162 4.06 -3.36 8.20
CA GLY A 162 5.33 -2.86 8.73
C GLY A 162 5.17 -1.98 9.97
N TRP A 163 4.00 -2.03 10.61
CA TRP A 163 3.65 -1.16 11.72
C TRP A 163 4.20 -1.69 13.03
N SER A 164 4.88 -0.83 13.78
CA SER A 164 5.20 -1.07 15.18
C SER A 164 4.27 -0.26 16.07
N ASP A 165 3.77 -0.90 17.12
CA ASP A 165 3.02 -0.28 18.23
C ASP A 165 3.90 -0.09 19.47
N GLN A 166 5.20 -0.36 19.35
CA GLN A 166 6.14 -0.30 20.46
C GLN A 166 7.09 0.90 20.32
N LEU A 167 7.42 1.50 21.45
CA LEU A 167 8.51 2.48 21.54
C LEU A 167 9.85 1.78 21.22
N PRO A 168 10.82 2.51 20.64
CA PRO A 168 12.11 1.94 20.21
C PRO A 168 12.97 1.39 21.36
N SER A 169 12.65 1.78 22.60
CA SER A 169 13.31 1.34 23.82
C SER A 169 12.33 1.38 24.98
N PRO A 170 12.58 0.60 26.05
CA PRO A 170 11.77 0.64 27.26
C PRO A 170 11.66 2.06 27.84
N ALA A 171 10.56 2.33 28.53
CA ALA A 171 10.42 3.56 29.30
C ALA A 171 11.41 3.58 30.48
N TRP A 172 12.00 4.74 30.74
CA TRP A 172 12.84 4.92 31.92
C TRP A 172 11.99 4.85 33.19
N SER A 173 12.50 4.16 34.21
CA SER A 173 12.02 4.32 35.59
C SER A 173 12.69 5.51 36.27
N LEU A 174 12.09 6.01 37.34
CA LEU A 174 12.68 7.08 38.14
C LEU A 174 14.06 6.67 38.68
N ALA A 175 14.19 5.45 39.19
CA ALA A 175 15.45 4.93 39.71
C ALA A 175 16.57 4.93 38.64
N GLN A 176 16.25 4.51 37.41
CA GLN A 176 17.22 4.56 36.30
C GLN A 176 17.60 5.99 35.93
N TYR A 177 16.64 6.92 35.95
CA TYR A 177 16.92 8.33 35.65
C TYR A 177 17.83 8.97 36.71
N GLU A 178 17.55 8.73 37.99
CA GLU A 178 18.40 9.21 39.10
C GLU A 178 19.78 8.57 39.09
N GLN A 179 19.86 7.27 38.80
CA GLN A 179 21.12 6.56 38.63
C GLN A 179 21.95 7.17 37.49
N MET A 180 21.33 7.44 36.34
CA MET A 180 22.01 8.08 35.22
C MET A 180 22.56 9.45 35.63
N ILE A 181 21.79 10.27 36.35
CA ILE A 181 22.29 11.56 36.84
C ILE A 181 23.52 11.35 37.75
N ALA A 182 23.48 10.41 38.68
CA ALA A 182 24.59 10.13 39.59
C ALA A 182 25.86 9.62 38.86
N GLU A 183 25.68 8.78 37.85
CA GLU A 183 26.77 8.30 36.99
C GLU A 183 27.41 9.45 36.20
N GLN A 184 26.60 10.37 35.69
CA GLN A 184 27.07 11.55 34.96
C GLN A 184 27.79 12.54 35.88
N GLU A 185 27.29 12.75 37.11
CA GLU A 185 27.96 13.54 38.15
C GLU A 185 29.37 12.99 38.43
N ARG A 186 29.48 11.65 38.56
CA ARG A 186 30.76 10.96 38.77
C ARG A 186 31.69 11.07 37.56
N PHE A 187 31.17 10.86 36.35
CA PHE A 187 31.93 10.89 35.11
C PHE A 187 32.54 12.27 34.83
N TYR A 188 31.72 13.32 34.92
CA TYR A 188 32.16 14.69 34.67
C TYR A 188 32.81 15.37 35.88
N LYS A 189 32.84 14.70 37.05
CA LYS A 189 33.35 15.27 38.31
C LYS A 189 32.64 16.58 38.69
N ILE A 190 31.33 16.62 38.46
CA ILE A 190 30.47 17.76 38.78
C ILE A 190 29.40 17.29 39.77
N THR A 191 29.17 18.06 40.83
CA THR A 191 28.06 17.81 41.76
C THR A 191 26.94 18.79 41.49
N LEU A 192 25.76 18.27 41.15
CA LEU A 192 24.55 19.07 40.95
C LEU A 192 23.92 19.41 42.31
N PRO A 193 23.48 20.67 42.52
CA PRO A 193 22.75 21.05 43.71
C PRO A 193 21.52 20.16 43.93
N ARG A 194 21.23 19.81 45.18
CA ARG A 194 20.05 19.00 45.55
C ARG A 194 18.74 19.62 45.06
N SER A 195 18.63 20.94 45.11
CA SER A 195 17.48 21.69 44.59
C SER A 195 17.30 21.54 43.09
N TYR A 196 18.40 21.45 42.32
CA TYR A 196 18.37 21.22 40.88
C TYR A 196 17.92 19.80 40.57
N LYS A 197 18.50 18.80 41.25
CA LYS A 197 18.11 17.39 41.11
C LYS A 197 16.62 17.18 41.42
N LYS A 198 16.09 17.79 42.48
CA LYS A 198 14.65 17.74 42.81
C LYS A 198 13.77 18.30 41.68
N LYS A 199 14.21 19.37 41.00
CA LYS A 199 13.47 19.92 39.85
C LYS A 199 13.54 18.99 38.63
N LEU A 200 14.68 18.33 38.39
CA LEU A 200 14.81 17.33 37.32
C LEU A 200 13.91 16.12 37.59
N THR A 201 13.93 15.57 38.81
CA THR A 201 13.03 14.50 39.22
C THR A 201 11.56 14.91 39.05
N GLY A 202 11.19 16.11 39.51
CA GLY A 202 9.81 16.60 39.34
C GLY A 202 9.41 16.78 37.87
N LEU A 203 10.32 17.22 36.99
CA LEU A 203 10.06 17.29 35.55
C LEU A 203 9.84 15.89 34.96
N PHE A 204 10.70 14.93 35.34
CA PHE A 204 10.62 13.54 34.89
C PHE A 204 9.29 12.89 35.32
N GLU A 205 8.90 12.99 36.58
CA GLU A 205 7.65 12.42 37.09
C GLU A 205 6.43 13.06 36.44
N ASN A 206 6.38 14.40 36.42
CA ASN A 206 5.19 15.13 35.98
C ASN A 206 4.99 15.10 34.46
N LYS A 207 6.07 14.93 33.68
CA LYS A 207 6.02 14.99 32.21
C LYS A 207 6.38 13.67 31.56
N TYR A 208 7.57 13.13 31.83
CA TYR A 208 8.01 11.90 31.19
C TYR A 208 7.14 10.69 31.62
N LEU A 209 6.99 10.43 32.91
CA LEU A 209 6.16 9.30 33.38
C LEU A 209 4.68 9.50 33.09
N ALA A 210 4.18 10.74 33.14
CA ALA A 210 2.84 11.05 32.68
C ALA A 210 2.64 10.71 31.19
N GLY A 211 3.65 10.99 30.35
CA GLY A 211 3.67 10.60 28.94
C GLY A 211 3.65 9.09 28.76
N VAL A 212 4.41 8.33 29.55
CA VAL A 212 4.34 6.85 29.56
C VAL A 212 2.93 6.37 29.93
N GLY A 213 2.29 7.02 30.90
CA GLY A 213 0.90 6.74 31.26
C GLY A 213 -0.12 7.06 30.15
N ALA A 214 0.11 8.12 29.38
CA ALA A 214 -0.70 8.46 28.20
C ALA A 214 -0.51 7.43 27.07
N PHE A 215 0.71 6.95 26.87
CA PHE A 215 1.03 5.93 25.87
C PHE A 215 0.32 4.62 26.16
N ALA A 216 0.29 4.19 27.43
CA ALA A 216 -0.43 3.00 27.86
C ALA A 216 -1.96 3.09 27.61
N LYS A 217 -2.51 4.30 27.46
CA LYS A 217 -3.92 4.56 27.12
C LYS A 217 -4.16 4.70 25.61
N GLY A 218 -3.11 4.64 24.78
CA GLY A 218 -3.19 4.81 23.33
C GLY A 218 -3.23 6.27 22.86
N ASP A 219 -3.02 7.25 23.73
CA ASP A 219 -3.03 8.67 23.36
C ASP A 219 -1.65 9.11 22.83
N LEU A 220 -1.42 8.89 21.54
CA LEU A 220 -0.13 9.13 20.88
C LEU A 220 0.27 10.61 20.88
N LEU A 221 -0.68 11.52 20.68
CA LEU A 221 -0.40 12.96 20.64
C LEU A 221 -0.10 13.50 22.04
N ALA A 222 -0.88 13.15 23.04
CA ALA A 222 -0.57 13.55 24.42
C ALA A 222 0.77 12.97 24.89
N THR A 223 1.07 11.71 24.53
CA THR A 223 2.37 11.10 24.82
C THR A 223 3.51 11.90 24.22
N ARG A 224 3.42 12.23 22.92
CA ARG A 224 4.42 13.02 22.19
C ARG A 224 4.65 14.36 22.87
N ASP A 225 3.57 15.08 23.18
CA ASP A 225 3.63 16.42 23.74
C ASP A 225 4.22 16.40 25.16
N LEU A 226 3.87 15.41 25.98
CA LEU A 226 4.45 15.21 27.32
C LEU A 226 5.94 14.81 27.26
N PHE A 227 6.36 14.02 26.28
CA PHE A 227 7.77 13.73 26.05
C PHE A 227 8.55 14.97 25.61
N ILE A 228 7.99 15.82 24.75
CA ILE A 228 8.57 17.12 24.41
C ILE A 228 8.70 17.99 25.66
N GLU A 229 7.66 18.06 26.48
CA GLU A 229 7.68 18.83 27.73
C GLU A 229 8.71 18.31 28.73
N SER A 230 9.01 17.02 28.74
CA SER A 230 10.06 16.45 29.60
C SER A 230 11.48 16.92 29.26
N LEU A 231 11.67 17.54 28.09
CA LEU A 231 12.94 18.14 27.65
C LEU A 231 13.08 19.62 28.05
N LEU A 232 12.09 20.19 28.76
CA LEU A 232 12.11 21.55 29.32
C LEU A 232 12.95 21.61 30.60
N PHE A 233 14.26 21.34 30.48
CA PHE A 233 15.12 21.28 31.66
C PHE A 233 15.14 22.61 32.42
N PRO A 234 15.04 22.58 33.76
CA PRO A 234 15.16 23.79 34.57
C PRO A 234 16.53 24.45 34.35
N PRO A 235 16.63 25.78 34.50
CA PRO A 235 17.91 26.47 34.39
C PRO A 235 18.83 26.04 35.54
N TYR A 236 20.01 25.54 35.17
CA TYR A 236 21.04 25.15 36.14
C TYR A 236 21.78 26.37 36.69
N SER A 237 22.05 27.36 35.83
CA SER A 237 22.76 28.58 36.15
C SER A 237 22.23 29.71 35.27
N THR A 238 22.38 30.96 35.72
CA THR A 238 22.15 32.16 34.90
C THR A 238 23.13 32.25 33.72
N ASN A 239 24.28 31.56 33.80
CA ASN A 239 25.19 31.43 32.68
C ASN A 239 24.69 30.32 31.72
N VAL A 240 24.32 30.73 30.51
CA VAL A 240 23.80 29.85 29.45
C VAL A 240 24.78 28.73 29.09
N GLN A 241 26.09 28.99 29.06
CA GLN A 241 27.08 27.96 28.75
C GLN A 241 27.17 26.89 29.84
N LYS A 242 27.08 27.30 31.12
CA LYS A 242 27.04 26.35 32.25
C LYS A 242 25.76 25.53 32.24
N HIS A 243 24.63 26.15 31.91
CA HIS A 243 23.37 25.42 31.74
C HIS A 243 23.45 24.40 30.60
N ARG A 244 23.94 24.80 29.42
CA ARG A 244 24.11 23.89 28.27
C ARG A 244 25.08 22.76 28.58
N GLY A 245 26.19 23.03 29.27
CA GLY A 245 27.14 21.99 29.70
C GLY A 245 26.52 20.95 30.63
N VAL A 246 25.55 21.32 31.48
CA VAL A 246 24.83 20.35 32.33
C VAL A 246 23.68 19.70 31.55
N ALA A 247 22.78 20.49 30.98
CA ALA A 247 21.56 20.01 30.34
C ALA A 247 21.83 19.22 29.05
N LEU A 248 22.70 19.70 28.16
CA LEU A 248 22.93 19.05 26.86
C LEU A 248 24.00 17.97 26.91
N THR A 249 24.90 18.00 27.89
CA THR A 249 26.00 17.02 27.99
C THR A 249 25.68 15.92 28.99
N MET A 250 25.32 16.26 30.24
CA MET A 250 25.05 15.24 31.27
C MET A 250 23.72 14.52 30.99
N LEU A 251 22.67 15.22 30.54
CA LEU A 251 21.37 14.59 30.26
C LEU A 251 21.26 14.04 28.84
N LYS A 252 22.35 14.04 28.06
CA LYS A 252 22.37 13.56 26.67
C LYS A 252 21.78 12.16 26.49
N PRO A 253 22.07 11.15 27.35
CA PRO A 253 21.47 9.82 27.19
C PRO A 253 19.94 9.85 27.22
N PHE A 254 19.37 10.61 28.17
CA PHE A 254 17.92 10.79 28.29
C PHE A 254 17.33 11.58 27.13
N ILE A 255 18.02 12.65 26.68
CA ILE A 255 17.59 13.46 25.53
C ILE A 255 17.52 12.60 24.26
N THR A 256 18.58 11.85 23.96
CA THR A 256 18.66 11.02 22.75
C THR A 256 17.58 9.95 22.73
N ASP A 257 17.37 9.27 23.86
CA ASP A 257 16.31 8.26 24.00
C ASP A 257 14.92 8.86 23.83
N THR A 258 14.65 10.01 24.46
CA THR A 258 13.36 10.70 24.38
C THR A 258 13.08 11.22 22.96
N LEU A 259 14.09 11.77 22.27
CA LEU A 259 13.97 12.19 20.87
C LEU A 259 13.69 11.01 19.94
N SER A 260 14.31 9.85 20.17
CA SER A 260 14.03 8.63 19.42
C SER A 260 12.57 8.19 19.58
N LYS A 261 12.07 8.20 20.83
CA LYS A 261 10.65 7.92 21.13
C LYS A 261 9.71 8.93 20.46
N ILE A 262 10.03 10.23 20.48
CA ILE A 262 9.24 11.27 19.77
C ILE A 262 9.21 11.01 18.26
N GLY A 263 10.34 10.64 17.65
CA GLY A 263 10.40 10.27 16.23
C GLY A 263 9.51 9.07 15.90
N ALA A 264 9.54 8.03 16.74
CA ALA A 264 8.65 6.87 16.59
C ALA A 264 7.17 7.25 16.73
N LEU A 265 6.82 8.09 17.71
CA LEU A 265 5.45 8.57 17.90
C LEU A 265 4.97 9.39 16.70
N ASN A 266 5.83 10.26 16.15
CA ASN A 266 5.50 11.01 14.94
C ASN A 266 5.19 10.06 13.77
N GLN A 267 5.97 8.98 13.62
CA GLN A 267 5.69 7.96 12.61
C GLN A 267 4.37 7.23 12.87
N MET A 268 4.08 6.87 14.11
CA MET A 268 2.81 6.20 14.49
C MET A 268 1.60 7.08 14.19
N VAL A 269 1.66 8.38 14.50
CA VAL A 269 0.60 9.36 14.20
C VAL A 269 0.43 9.51 12.69
N ALA A 270 1.53 9.62 11.95
CA ALA A 270 1.52 9.67 10.48
C ALA A 270 0.87 8.44 9.86
N ASP A 271 1.13 7.26 10.42
CA ASP A 271 0.59 5.99 9.94
C ASP A 271 -0.87 5.74 10.38
N GLN A 272 -1.41 6.48 11.36
CA GLN A 272 -2.69 6.14 12.02
C GLN A 272 -3.87 6.02 11.05
N ASN A 273 -4.02 6.95 10.10
CA ASN A 273 -5.10 6.88 9.12
C ASN A 273 -4.93 5.68 8.18
N ARG A 274 -3.71 5.38 7.74
CA ARG A 274 -3.44 4.22 6.88
C ARG A 274 -3.64 2.90 7.64
N ARG A 275 -3.30 2.90 8.93
CA ARG A 275 -3.57 1.79 9.84
C ARG A 275 -5.05 1.47 9.91
N GLN A 276 -5.87 2.50 10.11
CA GLN A 276 -7.31 2.36 10.18
C GLN A 276 -7.89 1.82 8.87
N GLN A 277 -7.52 2.42 7.75
CA GLN A 277 -7.97 1.95 6.44
C GLN A 277 -7.49 0.51 6.14
N GLY A 278 -6.30 0.11 6.60
CA GLY A 278 -5.80 -1.25 6.41
C GLY A 278 -6.58 -2.29 7.21
N LYS A 279 -7.00 -1.95 8.43
CA LYS A 279 -7.92 -2.78 9.22
C LYS A 279 -9.30 -2.91 8.58
N GLU A 280 -9.78 -1.84 7.95
CA GLU A 280 -11.03 -1.86 7.19
C GLU A 280 -10.94 -2.80 6.00
N ILE A 281 -9.84 -2.76 5.22
CA ILE A 281 -9.63 -3.71 4.12
C ILE A 281 -9.57 -5.15 4.62
N GLU A 282 -8.89 -5.40 5.74
CA GLU A 282 -8.82 -6.74 6.34
C GLU A 282 -10.20 -7.25 6.75
N ALA A 283 -11.02 -6.40 7.39
CA ALA A 283 -12.40 -6.74 7.73
C ALA A 283 -13.26 -7.01 6.48
N GLU A 284 -13.08 -6.21 5.44
CA GLU A 284 -13.82 -6.36 4.18
C GLU A 284 -13.37 -7.56 3.36
N TYR A 285 -12.10 -7.94 3.46
CA TYR A 285 -11.60 -9.21 2.92
C TYR A 285 -12.21 -10.39 3.68
N GLY A 286 -12.38 -10.30 5.01
CA GLY A 286 -13.12 -11.27 5.80
C GLY A 286 -14.60 -11.40 5.38
N SER A 287 -15.27 -10.27 5.10
CA SER A 287 -16.68 -10.26 4.68
C SER A 287 -16.89 -10.91 3.30
N LEU A 288 -15.89 -10.82 2.40
CA LEU A 288 -15.89 -11.55 1.12
C LEU A 288 -15.99 -13.07 1.33
N PHE A 289 -15.30 -13.65 2.31
CA PHE A 289 -15.40 -15.09 2.58
C PHE A 289 -16.79 -15.51 3.02
N ALA A 290 -17.50 -14.69 3.80
CA ALA A 290 -18.87 -14.98 4.20
C ALA A 290 -19.78 -15.08 2.97
N LEU A 291 -19.68 -14.13 2.03
CA LEU A 291 -20.46 -14.16 0.77
C LEU A 291 -20.14 -15.40 -0.09
N ILE A 292 -18.87 -15.79 -0.15
CA ILE A 292 -18.41 -16.99 -0.86
C ILE A 292 -18.98 -18.25 -0.20
N GLN A 293 -18.98 -18.35 1.13
CA GLN A 293 -19.54 -19.49 1.85
C GLN A 293 -21.06 -19.59 1.71
N GLU A 294 -21.76 -18.44 1.64
CA GLU A 294 -23.21 -18.36 1.42
C GLU A 294 -23.62 -18.66 -0.03
N GLY A 295 -22.66 -18.79 -0.96
CA GLY A 295 -22.95 -19.02 -2.38
C GLY A 295 -23.53 -17.81 -3.11
N ARG A 296 -23.28 -16.60 -2.60
CA ARG A 296 -23.75 -15.33 -3.18
C ARG A 296 -22.71 -14.79 -4.16
N TRP A 297 -22.58 -15.43 -5.31
CA TRP A 297 -21.48 -15.22 -6.27
C TRP A 297 -21.39 -13.79 -6.78
N GLU A 298 -22.51 -13.19 -7.13
CA GLU A 298 -22.64 -11.86 -7.73
C GLU A 298 -22.23 -10.78 -6.74
N GLU A 299 -22.66 -10.93 -5.48
CA GLU A 299 -22.28 -10.04 -4.40
C GLU A 299 -20.81 -10.19 -4.03
N ALA A 300 -20.29 -11.42 -4.06
CA ALA A 300 -18.87 -11.70 -3.87
C ALA A 300 -18.03 -11.04 -4.98
N ILE A 301 -18.46 -11.09 -6.25
CA ILE A 301 -17.78 -10.42 -7.37
C ILE A 301 -17.76 -8.90 -7.17
N LEU A 302 -18.91 -8.29 -6.84
CA LEU A 302 -19.00 -6.86 -6.59
C LEU A 302 -18.08 -6.43 -5.43
N LYS A 303 -18.05 -7.21 -4.35
CA LYS A 303 -17.19 -6.95 -3.19
C LYS A 303 -15.71 -7.06 -3.54
N LEU A 304 -15.37 -8.07 -4.35
CA LEU A 304 -14.02 -8.31 -4.83
C LEU A 304 -13.52 -7.15 -5.69
N ASP A 305 -14.35 -6.62 -6.60
CA ASP A 305 -14.00 -5.46 -7.43
C ASP A 305 -13.75 -4.20 -6.61
N GLN A 306 -14.57 -3.98 -5.56
CA GLN A 306 -14.36 -2.89 -4.61
C GLN A 306 -13.02 -3.06 -3.86
N LEU A 307 -12.73 -4.26 -3.36
CA LEU A 307 -11.47 -4.56 -2.65
C LEU A 307 -10.25 -4.36 -3.55
N GLN A 308 -10.31 -4.79 -4.81
CA GLN A 308 -9.21 -4.58 -5.78
C GLN A 308 -8.95 -3.09 -6.03
N LEU A 309 -10.00 -2.28 -6.16
CA LEU A 309 -9.89 -0.84 -6.34
C LEU A 309 -9.23 -0.17 -5.12
N VAL A 310 -9.74 -0.46 -3.91
CA VAL A 310 -9.22 0.11 -2.66
C VAL A 310 -7.77 -0.31 -2.42
N ALA A 311 -7.42 -1.57 -2.67
CA ALA A 311 -6.04 -2.06 -2.55
C ALA A 311 -5.08 -1.33 -3.50
N THR A 312 -5.53 -1.01 -4.73
CA THR A 312 -4.73 -0.27 -5.71
C THR A 312 -4.54 1.18 -5.29
N GLN A 313 -5.59 1.84 -4.78
CA GLN A 313 -5.52 3.22 -4.28
C GLN A 313 -4.60 3.35 -3.06
N MET A 314 -4.66 2.40 -2.13
CA MET A 314 -3.75 2.35 -0.99
C MET A 314 -2.28 2.31 -1.39
N GLN A 315 -1.97 1.52 -2.42
CA GLN A 315 -0.60 1.37 -2.89
C GLN A 315 -0.07 2.69 -3.45
N SER A 316 -0.89 3.47 -4.18
CA SER A 316 -0.50 4.79 -4.68
C SER A 316 -0.30 5.83 -3.57
N LEU A 317 -1.02 5.71 -2.45
CA LEU A 317 -0.90 6.62 -1.31
C LEU A 317 0.39 6.41 -0.50
N THR A 318 1.10 5.28 -0.68
CA THR A 318 2.36 4.98 0.04
C THR A 318 3.39 6.11 -0.06
N GLN A 319 3.41 6.84 -1.19
CA GLN A 319 4.40 7.89 -1.47
C GLN A 319 4.10 9.24 -0.82
N GLU A 320 2.90 9.45 -0.29
CA GLU A 320 2.53 10.71 0.33
C GLU A 320 3.15 10.82 1.73
N ARG A 321 3.60 12.03 2.10
CA ARG A 321 4.01 12.35 3.47
C ARG A 321 2.86 13.09 4.15
N PRO A 322 2.16 12.49 5.11
CA PRO A 322 1.05 13.15 5.78
C PRO A 322 1.55 14.38 6.55
N ALA A 323 0.72 15.42 6.61
CA ALA A 323 1.02 16.59 7.41
C ALA A 323 0.91 16.25 8.90
N MET A 324 1.98 16.50 9.65
CA MET A 324 2.00 16.25 11.10
C MET A 324 1.29 17.38 11.86
N PRO A 325 0.55 17.06 12.93
CA PRO A 325 0.10 18.06 13.89
C PRO A 325 1.31 18.82 14.44
N PRO A 326 1.24 20.16 14.57
CA PRO A 326 2.35 20.96 15.09
C PRO A 326 2.69 20.53 16.52
N TYR A 327 3.94 20.76 16.92
CA TYR A 327 4.33 20.59 18.31
C TYR A 327 3.70 21.67 19.21
N PRO A 328 3.59 21.41 20.53
CA PRO A 328 3.08 22.40 21.47
C PRO A 328 3.96 23.65 21.51
N SER A 329 3.37 24.81 21.81
CA SER A 329 4.06 26.12 21.83
C SER A 329 5.25 26.17 22.80
N VAL A 330 5.23 25.31 23.82
CA VAL A 330 6.32 25.12 24.80
C VAL A 330 7.64 24.70 24.16
N VAL A 331 7.66 24.18 22.91
CA VAL A 331 8.91 23.89 22.19
C VAL A 331 9.82 25.10 22.12
N GLY A 332 9.26 26.32 22.00
CA GLY A 332 10.06 27.55 21.99
C GLY A 332 10.85 27.82 23.28
N MET A 333 10.51 27.15 24.38
CA MET A 333 11.19 27.26 25.68
C MET A 333 12.28 26.19 25.88
N ILE A 334 12.38 25.20 24.99
CA ILE A 334 13.41 24.16 25.02
C ILE A 334 14.74 24.76 24.50
N ASP A 335 15.89 24.20 24.88
CA ASP A 335 17.18 24.59 24.31
C ASP A 335 17.20 24.46 22.77
N GLN A 336 17.83 25.42 22.09
CA GLN A 336 17.86 25.55 20.63
C GLN A 336 18.46 24.31 19.92
N ASP A 337 19.37 23.57 20.55
CA ASP A 337 19.93 22.36 19.93
C ASP A 337 18.90 21.24 19.88
N ILE A 338 18.13 21.07 20.96
CA ILE A 338 17.04 20.10 21.02
C ILE A 338 15.91 20.54 20.08
N GLN A 339 15.59 21.83 20.01
CA GLN A 339 14.61 22.36 19.05
C GLN A 339 14.97 22.00 17.60
N ARG A 340 16.25 22.10 17.23
CA ARG A 340 16.73 21.70 15.89
C ARG A 340 16.52 20.21 15.64
N SER A 341 16.81 19.35 16.61
CA SER A 341 16.52 17.91 16.49
C SER A 341 15.02 17.64 16.37
N LEU A 342 14.18 18.31 17.17
CA LEU A 342 12.72 18.18 17.08
C LEU A 342 12.19 18.62 15.70
N ALA A 343 12.71 19.72 15.16
CA ALA A 343 12.35 20.21 13.83
C ALA A 343 12.73 19.22 12.73
N ALA A 344 13.85 18.49 12.85
CA ALA A 344 14.19 17.42 11.91
C ALA A 344 13.23 16.22 12.00
N LEU A 345 12.65 15.97 13.19
CA LEU A 345 11.69 14.89 13.43
C LEU A 345 10.25 15.23 13.04
N SER A 346 9.93 16.51 12.74
CA SER A 346 8.57 16.93 12.39
C SER A 346 8.12 16.46 11.01
N THR A 347 9.07 16.05 10.16
CA THR A 347 8.82 15.37 8.89
C THR A 347 9.06 13.86 9.07
N PRO A 348 8.00 13.04 9.24
CA PRO A 348 8.14 11.60 9.37
C PRO A 348 8.69 10.99 8.08
N GLY A 349 9.15 9.73 8.18
CA GLY A 349 9.60 8.96 7.03
C GLY A 349 8.47 8.65 6.06
N VAL A 350 8.79 7.93 4.98
CA VAL A 350 7.76 7.36 4.12
C VAL A 350 6.91 6.40 4.98
N SER A 351 5.61 6.66 5.05
CA SER A 351 4.72 5.91 5.91
C SER A 351 4.59 4.45 5.44
N SER A 352 4.75 3.52 6.38
CA SER A 352 4.65 2.10 6.10
C SER A 352 3.21 1.75 5.73
N THR A 353 3.02 1.06 4.61
CA THR A 353 1.72 0.55 4.19
C THR A 353 1.64 -0.95 4.40
N THR A 354 0.42 -1.45 4.52
CA THR A 354 0.13 -2.88 4.47
C THR A 354 0.61 -3.42 3.12
N ASP A 355 1.35 -4.52 3.13
CA ASP A 355 1.71 -5.22 1.89
C ASP A 355 0.47 -5.96 1.37
N LEU A 356 -0.15 -5.39 0.35
CA LEU A 356 -1.36 -5.90 -0.28
C LEU A 356 -1.08 -6.72 -1.54
N LEU A 357 0.19 -6.98 -1.89
CA LEU A 357 0.53 -7.68 -3.14
C LEU A 357 -0.14 -9.06 -3.19
N HIS A 358 0.06 -9.85 -2.14
CA HIS A 358 -0.51 -11.20 -2.05
C HIS A 358 -2.04 -11.19 -1.95
N VAL A 359 -2.62 -10.16 -1.31
CA VAL A 359 -4.08 -9.99 -1.26
C VAL A 359 -4.63 -9.73 -2.66
N ARG A 360 -3.96 -8.91 -3.47
CA ARG A 360 -4.36 -8.65 -4.87
C ARG A 360 -4.27 -9.89 -5.75
N GLU A 361 -3.18 -10.65 -5.63
CA GLU A 361 -3.01 -11.93 -6.35
C GLU A 361 -4.12 -12.91 -6.00
N ASP A 362 -4.48 -12.98 -4.71
CA ASP A 362 -5.55 -13.83 -4.22
C ASP A 362 -6.93 -13.40 -4.71
N LEU A 363 -7.24 -12.10 -4.63
CA LEU A 363 -8.47 -11.55 -5.18
C LEU A 363 -8.58 -11.81 -6.69
N ALA A 364 -7.50 -11.70 -7.46
CA ALA A 364 -7.52 -12.01 -8.89
C ALA A 364 -7.88 -13.47 -9.17
N GLN A 365 -7.26 -14.41 -8.44
CA GLN A 365 -7.55 -15.85 -8.60
C GLN A 365 -8.97 -16.21 -8.20
N LYS A 366 -9.50 -15.62 -7.13
CA LYS A 366 -10.91 -15.83 -6.73
C LYS A 366 -11.88 -15.25 -7.75
N LYS A 367 -11.55 -14.11 -8.37
CA LYS A 367 -12.39 -13.48 -9.39
C LYS A 367 -12.60 -14.38 -10.58
N ASP A 368 -11.53 -14.99 -11.09
CA ASP A 368 -11.60 -15.89 -12.24
C ASP A 368 -12.58 -17.05 -11.99
N VAL A 369 -12.51 -17.64 -10.78
CA VAL A 369 -13.44 -18.72 -10.37
C VAL A 369 -14.87 -18.21 -10.18
N LEU A 370 -15.05 -17.09 -9.48
CA LEU A 370 -16.39 -16.55 -9.18
C LEU A 370 -17.13 -16.11 -10.44
N VAL A 371 -16.44 -15.52 -11.43
CA VAL A 371 -17.06 -15.15 -12.70
C VAL A 371 -17.62 -16.38 -13.42
N ASP A 372 -16.89 -17.50 -13.42
CA ASP A 372 -17.36 -18.76 -14.01
C ASP A 372 -18.55 -19.36 -13.23
N LEU A 373 -18.66 -19.07 -11.93
CA LEU A 373 -19.78 -19.49 -11.06
C LEU A 373 -21.00 -18.55 -11.11
N SER A 374 -20.87 -17.36 -11.70
CA SER A 374 -22.00 -16.41 -11.80
C SER A 374 -23.17 -16.98 -12.59
N ASP A 375 -24.40 -16.59 -12.23
CA ASP A 375 -25.62 -17.07 -12.88
C ASP A 375 -25.59 -16.79 -14.39
N GLU A 376 -25.09 -15.63 -14.81
CA GLU A 376 -25.00 -15.27 -16.23
C GLU A 376 -24.03 -16.18 -16.99
N ALA A 377 -22.82 -16.38 -16.46
CA ALA A 377 -21.82 -17.25 -17.09
C ALA A 377 -22.26 -18.71 -17.08
N TYR A 378 -22.84 -19.17 -15.97
CA TYR A 378 -23.34 -20.53 -15.82
C TYR A 378 -24.47 -20.84 -16.81
N ASN A 379 -25.49 -19.97 -16.89
CA ASN A 379 -26.61 -20.15 -17.82
C ASN A 379 -26.14 -20.16 -19.28
N LYS A 380 -25.17 -19.30 -19.63
CA LYS A 380 -24.56 -19.29 -20.96
C LYS A 380 -23.79 -20.60 -21.24
N ALA A 381 -23.03 -21.10 -20.27
CA ALA A 381 -22.30 -22.37 -20.38
C ALA A 381 -23.26 -23.56 -20.57
N ILE A 382 -24.38 -23.59 -19.83
CA ILE A 382 -25.43 -24.60 -19.99
C ILE A 382 -26.02 -24.55 -21.40
N ALA A 383 -26.37 -23.37 -21.91
CA ALA A 383 -26.95 -23.23 -23.25
C ALA A 383 -26.01 -23.77 -24.35
N ILE A 384 -24.71 -23.41 -24.28
CA ILE A 384 -23.68 -23.92 -25.20
C ILE A 384 -23.54 -25.44 -25.08
N TYR A 385 -23.57 -25.97 -23.85
CA TYR A 385 -23.50 -27.42 -23.62
C TYR A 385 -24.70 -28.15 -24.21
N GLN A 386 -25.92 -27.64 -23.99
CA GLN A 386 -27.15 -28.22 -24.53
C GLN A 386 -27.15 -28.18 -26.07
N GLU A 387 -26.71 -27.08 -26.67
CA GLU A 387 -26.54 -26.96 -28.13
C GLU A 387 -25.52 -27.98 -28.67
N GLY A 388 -24.35 -28.09 -28.02
CA GLY A 388 -23.36 -29.11 -28.37
C GLY A 388 -23.91 -30.52 -28.29
N MET A 389 -24.70 -30.82 -27.25
CA MET A 389 -25.37 -32.12 -27.09
C MET A 389 -26.46 -32.36 -28.14
N THR A 390 -27.18 -31.33 -28.60
CA THR A 390 -28.10 -31.49 -29.74
C THR A 390 -27.36 -31.91 -31.00
N PHE A 391 -26.21 -31.30 -31.31
CA PHE A 391 -25.39 -31.72 -32.46
C PHE A 391 -24.83 -33.13 -32.32
N VAL A 392 -24.49 -33.57 -31.10
CA VAL A 392 -24.12 -34.97 -30.82
C VAL A 392 -25.28 -35.92 -31.15
N ARG A 393 -26.51 -35.61 -30.71
CA ARG A 393 -27.69 -36.45 -30.98
C ARG A 393 -28.05 -36.48 -32.47
N GLU A 394 -27.84 -35.37 -33.18
CA GLU A 394 -28.06 -35.25 -34.62
C GLU A 394 -26.94 -35.88 -35.47
N GLY A 395 -25.86 -36.39 -34.85
CA GLY A 395 -24.72 -36.97 -35.56
C GLY A 395 -23.79 -35.94 -36.23
N LYS A 396 -23.99 -34.63 -35.98
CA LYS A 396 -23.17 -33.53 -36.52
C LYS A 396 -21.91 -33.33 -35.68
N TYR A 397 -21.01 -34.32 -35.68
CA TYR A 397 -19.86 -34.35 -34.78
C TYR A 397 -18.85 -33.20 -34.94
N LYS A 398 -18.68 -32.68 -36.17
CA LYS A 398 -17.81 -31.51 -36.43
C LYS A 398 -18.37 -30.23 -35.78
N ASP A 399 -19.68 -30.00 -35.89
CA ASP A 399 -20.34 -28.86 -35.25
C ASP A 399 -20.38 -29.00 -33.73
N ALA A 400 -20.65 -30.21 -33.22
CA ALA A 400 -20.58 -30.53 -31.80
C ALA A 400 -19.19 -30.23 -31.21
N PHE A 401 -18.12 -30.63 -31.91
CA PHE A 401 -16.75 -30.35 -31.50
C PHE A 401 -16.48 -28.84 -31.42
N ARG A 402 -16.90 -28.07 -32.43
CA ARG A 402 -16.74 -26.61 -32.45
C ARG A 402 -17.45 -25.97 -31.26
N VAL A 403 -18.72 -26.29 -31.03
CA VAL A 403 -19.54 -25.66 -29.98
C VAL A 403 -19.02 -26.02 -28.58
N LEU A 404 -18.81 -27.31 -28.30
CA LEU A 404 -18.33 -27.75 -26.97
C LEU A 404 -16.94 -27.20 -26.63
N SER A 405 -16.10 -26.91 -27.64
CA SER A 405 -14.76 -26.31 -27.41
C SER A 405 -14.80 -24.87 -26.89
N THR A 406 -15.94 -24.19 -27.02
CA THR A 406 -16.12 -22.80 -26.58
C THR A 406 -16.62 -22.65 -25.15
N ILE A 407 -16.96 -23.76 -24.48
CA ILE A 407 -17.49 -23.74 -23.12
C ILE A 407 -16.46 -23.14 -22.16
N ARG A 408 -16.82 -21.98 -21.61
CA ARG A 408 -16.24 -21.38 -20.40
C ARG A 408 -17.31 -21.45 -19.32
N GLY A 409 -16.96 -21.85 -18.11
CA GLY A 409 -17.93 -22.10 -17.04
C GLY A 409 -17.32 -22.97 -15.95
N PRO A 410 -18.12 -23.35 -14.93
CA PRO A 410 -17.63 -24.06 -13.75
C PRO A 410 -16.86 -25.31 -14.15
N GLU A 411 -15.84 -25.63 -13.37
CA GLU A 411 -14.87 -26.67 -13.70
C GLU A 411 -15.54 -28.04 -13.99
N THR A 412 -16.65 -28.33 -13.32
CA THR A 412 -17.45 -29.55 -13.56
C THR A 412 -17.99 -29.65 -14.99
N LEU A 413 -18.60 -28.58 -15.51
CA LEU A 413 -19.10 -28.49 -16.88
C LEU A 413 -17.95 -28.53 -17.89
N ARG A 414 -16.85 -27.84 -17.59
CA ARG A 414 -15.65 -27.81 -18.45
C ARG A 414 -15.00 -29.18 -18.57
N ASN A 415 -14.82 -29.90 -17.47
CA ASN A 415 -14.23 -31.25 -17.46
C ASN A 415 -15.10 -32.25 -18.24
N GLN A 416 -16.42 -32.11 -18.16
CA GLN A 416 -17.35 -32.93 -18.94
C GLN A 416 -17.28 -32.61 -20.43
N ALA A 417 -17.28 -31.33 -20.80
CA ALA A 417 -17.09 -30.91 -22.18
C ALA A 417 -15.77 -31.44 -22.74
N GLN A 418 -14.67 -31.36 -21.98
CA GLN A 418 -13.36 -31.90 -22.38
C GLN A 418 -13.39 -33.42 -22.58
N THR A 419 -14.06 -34.17 -21.70
CA THR A 419 -14.21 -35.62 -21.84
C THR A 419 -14.93 -35.96 -23.14
N LYS A 420 -16.02 -35.24 -23.46
CA LYS A 420 -16.75 -35.44 -24.73
C LYS A 420 -15.96 -34.98 -25.94
N LEU A 421 -15.21 -33.88 -25.85
CA LEU A 421 -14.32 -33.39 -26.91
C LEU A 421 -13.21 -34.39 -27.23
N ALA A 422 -12.64 -35.07 -26.23
CA ALA A 422 -11.62 -36.09 -26.43
C ALA A 422 -12.17 -37.29 -27.23
N ILE A 423 -13.45 -37.64 -27.02
CA ILE A 423 -14.14 -38.68 -27.80
C ILE A 423 -14.43 -38.17 -29.23
N LEU A 424 -14.99 -36.96 -29.36
CA LEU A 424 -15.31 -36.34 -30.65
C LEU A 424 -14.06 -36.12 -31.52
N ALA A 425 -12.92 -35.81 -30.92
CA ALA A 425 -11.65 -35.64 -31.63
C ALA A 425 -11.28 -36.89 -32.44
N LYS A 426 -11.50 -38.10 -31.88
CA LYS A 426 -11.25 -39.37 -32.57
C LYS A 426 -12.15 -39.58 -33.79
N VAL A 427 -13.36 -39.02 -33.75
CA VAL A 427 -14.36 -39.11 -34.83
C VAL A 427 -14.09 -38.07 -35.92
N VAL A 428 -13.61 -36.88 -35.53
CA VAL A 428 -13.35 -35.75 -36.44
C VAL A 428 -11.97 -35.85 -37.12
N SER A 429 -10.99 -36.52 -36.51
CA SER A 429 -9.61 -36.62 -37.03
C SER A 429 -9.36 -37.73 -38.06
N LEU A 430 -10.39 -38.44 -38.52
CA LEU A 430 -10.21 -39.49 -39.54
C LEU A 430 -10.20 -38.86 -40.94
N PRO A 431 -9.17 -39.13 -41.76
CA PRO A 431 -9.13 -38.65 -43.14
C PRO A 431 -10.22 -39.33 -43.97
N GLU A 432 -10.84 -38.56 -44.87
CA GLU A 432 -11.72 -39.07 -45.94
C GLU A 432 -11.00 -40.21 -46.65
N SER A 433 -11.46 -41.45 -46.44
CA SER A 433 -10.87 -42.63 -47.06
C SER A 433 -11.23 -42.67 -48.55
N SER A 434 -10.24 -42.29 -49.37
CA SER A 434 -9.90 -42.88 -50.67
C SER A 434 -11.07 -43.36 -51.54
N GLU A 435 -11.47 -42.55 -52.53
CA GLU A 435 -12.12 -43.05 -53.73
C GLU A 435 -11.21 -44.09 -54.42
N THR A 436 -11.56 -45.36 -54.25
CA THR A 436 -11.13 -46.46 -55.11
C THR A 436 -11.63 -46.22 -56.52
N ARG A 437 -10.79 -45.62 -57.38
CA ARG A 437 -10.98 -45.65 -58.82
C ARG A 437 -10.52 -47.01 -59.34
N SER A 438 -11.48 -47.94 -59.40
CA SER A 438 -11.37 -49.16 -60.20
C SER A 438 -11.07 -48.77 -61.65
N ARG A 439 -9.95 -49.25 -62.17
CA ARG A 439 -9.59 -49.22 -63.59
C ARG A 439 -9.38 -50.67 -63.98
N ASP A 440 -10.34 -51.24 -64.67
CA ASP A 440 -10.15 -52.39 -65.53
C ASP A 440 -10.88 -52.14 -66.85
N VAL A 441 -10.17 -52.56 -67.92
CA VAL A 441 -10.47 -52.57 -69.38
C VAL A 441 -10.14 -51.30 -70.15
#